data_AF-A0A8H7DKJ8-F1
#
_entry.id   AF-A0A8H7DKJ8-F1
#
_cell.length_a   1.000
_cell.length_b   1.000
_cell.length_c   1.000
_cell.angle_alpha   90.00
_cell.angle_beta   90.00
_cell.angle_gamma   90.00
#
_symmetry.space_group_name_H-M   'P 1'
#
loop_
_entity.id
_entity.type
_entity.pdbx_description
1 polymer ?
#
loop_
_entity_poly.entity_id
_entity_poly.type
_entity_poly.pdbx_seq_one_letter_code
_entity_poly.pdbx_strand_id
1 'polypeptide(L)'
;MAPARAALTALSQRLFPAPSVFRSKLSPSLWAGVTSDSTKTLQRVLQDNHNKWHVYFNEEGFHNHASHHVLATWALGANAQLIQAAYKSNEQREAFKSPEPITKDNFYAHLGDDKYYNSYMEFFRRALEQQGISSVLEEYFFAQEANFPNDGHDSRLMLNRLMDSLYHPMIHIGYGLEFGLPGMLVEGLAQAAIHQALWPAMTPPSLWAEGSPVKSSEYSSGQHIFDILADMAIDSNFARIVNPDPESMAILYHTYFDHQVAVLAYAKRWVVDTASTADVQKKLEELVWLVTLIYGVGGWKRDAGFEADFFYMHLVTSSLFLSSYVNHLSTASLKKLLESYCTFALMWWVARGRPPLDIAGFFATDIPTSSQMSAVSSDALTFDATTSTAAPPNPWLPIINSTLIHPDNHIAKLQRALAHYSTLYGGRAAGQEDFARTKLAGAEKLDGSLFIRVAALSAEKLGRVAEGEKASDWYRDGFYHTA
;
A
#
# COMPACT_ATOMS: atom_id res chain seq x y z
N MET A 1 31.53 -29.38 -2.19
CA MET A 1 31.02 -28.10 -1.63
C MET A 1 31.01 -26.94 -2.64
N ALA A 2 32.06 -26.73 -3.45
CA ALA A 2 32.11 -25.62 -4.43
C ALA A 2 30.98 -25.62 -5.50
N PRO A 3 30.53 -26.77 -6.07
CA PRO A 3 29.49 -26.77 -7.11
C PRO A 3 28.10 -26.41 -6.57
N ALA A 4 27.75 -26.90 -5.37
CA ALA A 4 26.49 -26.59 -4.72
C ALA A 4 26.41 -25.12 -4.29
N ARG A 5 27.53 -24.56 -3.80
CA ARG A 5 27.62 -23.12 -3.47
C ARG A 5 27.49 -22.25 -4.71
N ALA A 6 28.14 -22.63 -5.82
CA ALA A 6 28.01 -21.93 -7.10
C ALA A 6 26.59 -21.98 -7.67
N ALA A 7 25.91 -23.14 -7.57
CA ALA A 7 24.52 -23.29 -8.00
C ALA A 7 23.54 -22.46 -7.15
N LEU A 8 23.73 -22.43 -5.82
CA LEU A 8 22.97 -21.58 -4.90
C LEU A 8 23.18 -20.09 -5.21
N THR A 9 24.43 -19.68 -5.49
CA THR A 9 24.73 -18.29 -5.90
C THR A 9 24.09 -17.94 -7.24
N ALA A 10 24.11 -18.83 -8.23
CA ALA A 10 23.47 -18.60 -9.52
C ALA A 10 21.94 -18.54 -9.42
N LEU A 11 21.32 -19.35 -8.56
CA LEU A 11 19.88 -19.31 -8.30
C LEU A 11 19.48 -18.01 -7.59
N SER A 12 20.23 -17.63 -6.55
CA SER A 12 19.98 -16.39 -5.79
C SER A 12 20.11 -15.14 -6.67
N GLN A 13 21.06 -15.13 -7.62
CA GLN A 13 21.19 -14.06 -8.62
C GLN A 13 20.02 -13.98 -9.61
N ARG A 14 19.37 -15.11 -9.93
CA ARG A 14 18.17 -15.12 -10.78
C ARG A 14 16.92 -14.60 -10.06
N LEU A 15 16.86 -14.77 -8.73
CA LEU A 15 15.76 -14.26 -7.92
C LEU A 15 15.83 -12.75 -7.70
N PHE A 16 17.03 -12.18 -7.64
CA PHE A 16 17.25 -10.74 -7.43
C PHE A 16 18.14 -10.14 -8.52
N PRO A 17 17.66 -10.08 -9.78
CA PRO A 17 18.35 -9.37 -10.85
C PRO A 17 18.40 -7.87 -10.56
N ALA A 18 19.09 -7.10 -11.42
CA ALA A 18 18.99 -5.65 -11.35
C ALA A 18 17.51 -5.26 -11.62
N PRO A 19 16.89 -4.40 -10.79
CA PRO A 19 15.48 -4.05 -10.96
C PRO A 19 15.16 -3.55 -12.37
N SER A 20 14.13 -4.12 -12.99
CA SER A 20 13.59 -3.67 -14.27
C SER A 20 12.22 -3.04 -14.02
N VAL A 21 12.16 -1.72 -13.92
CA VAL A 21 10.91 -1.00 -13.67
C VAL A 21 10.00 -1.14 -14.89
N PHE A 22 8.84 -1.76 -14.69
CA PHE A 22 7.80 -1.78 -15.73
C PHE A 22 7.33 -0.34 -15.98
N ARG A 23 7.49 0.15 -17.21
CA ARG A 23 7.18 1.54 -17.57
C ARG A 23 5.76 1.65 -18.12
N SER A 24 4.76 1.68 -17.23
CA SER A 24 3.44 2.22 -17.56
C SER A 24 3.35 3.69 -17.14
N LYS A 25 2.41 4.45 -17.72
CA LYS A 25 2.13 5.83 -17.26
C LYS A 25 1.66 5.89 -15.80
N LEU A 26 1.13 4.79 -15.26
CA LEU A 26 0.64 4.71 -13.89
C LEU A 26 1.70 4.19 -12.91
N SER A 27 2.80 3.65 -13.42
CA SER A 27 3.85 3.04 -12.60
C SER A 27 4.78 4.10 -12.02
N PRO A 28 5.25 3.94 -10.77
CA PRO A 28 6.18 4.89 -10.17
C PRO A 28 7.48 5.06 -10.94
N SER A 29 7.91 6.32 -11.09
CA SER A 29 9.22 6.64 -11.65
C SER A 29 10.32 6.56 -10.59
N LEU A 30 11.53 6.21 -11.02
CA LEU A 30 12.72 6.29 -10.17
C LEU A 30 13.19 7.74 -10.05
N TRP A 31 13.61 8.12 -8.86
CA TRP A 31 14.30 9.37 -8.62
C TRP A 31 15.76 9.28 -9.08
N ALA A 32 16.32 10.42 -9.48
CA ALA A 32 17.73 10.51 -9.81
C ALA A 32 18.59 10.22 -8.57
N GLY A 33 19.72 9.53 -8.75
CA GLY A 33 20.64 9.14 -7.67
C GLY A 33 21.03 7.66 -7.67
N VAL A 34 20.24 6.81 -8.33
CA VAL A 34 20.57 5.40 -8.54
C VAL A 34 21.89 5.25 -9.32
N THR A 35 22.79 4.41 -8.83
CA THR A 35 24.09 4.10 -9.44
C THR A 35 24.28 2.59 -9.59
N SER A 36 25.29 2.16 -10.34
CA SER A 36 25.66 0.74 -10.40
C SER A 36 26.01 0.17 -9.03
N ASP A 37 26.66 0.97 -8.16
CA ASP A 37 27.07 0.54 -6.82
C ASP A 37 25.86 0.41 -5.87
N SER A 38 24.93 1.37 -5.90
CA SER A 38 23.71 1.27 -5.09
C SER A 38 22.84 0.09 -5.52
N THR A 39 22.71 -0.17 -6.83
CA THR A 39 22.00 -1.36 -7.35
C THR A 39 22.67 -2.67 -6.96
N LYS A 40 24.01 -2.79 -7.05
CA LYS A 40 24.72 -3.99 -6.59
C LYS A 40 24.53 -4.23 -5.09
N THR A 41 24.52 -3.15 -4.30
CA THR A 41 24.28 -3.24 -2.86
C THR A 41 22.84 -3.66 -2.55
N LEU A 42 21.86 -3.10 -3.26
CA LEU A 42 20.46 -3.54 -3.18
C LEU A 42 20.32 -5.05 -3.44
N GLN A 43 20.89 -5.54 -4.55
CA GLN A 43 20.83 -6.96 -4.88
C GLN A 43 21.45 -7.83 -3.78
N ARG A 44 22.58 -7.41 -3.21
CA ARG A 44 23.25 -8.11 -2.11
C ARG A 44 22.37 -8.19 -0.86
N VAL A 45 21.78 -7.08 -0.43
CA VAL A 45 20.96 -7.06 0.80
C VAL A 45 19.64 -7.80 0.63
N LEU A 46 19.02 -7.75 -0.56
CA LEU A 46 17.84 -8.56 -0.85
C LEU A 46 18.15 -10.06 -0.84
N GLN A 47 19.26 -10.48 -1.44
CA GLN A 47 19.73 -11.87 -1.36
C GLN A 47 20.05 -12.28 0.07
N ASP A 48 20.69 -11.42 0.86
CA ASP A 48 20.96 -11.70 2.27
C ASP A 48 19.66 -11.88 3.06
N ASN A 49 18.67 -11.02 2.82
CA ASN A 49 17.35 -11.11 3.43
C ASN A 49 16.65 -12.43 3.10
N HIS A 50 16.53 -12.74 1.81
CA HIS A 50 15.91 -13.96 1.31
C HIS A 50 16.50 -15.23 1.91
N ASN A 51 17.82 -15.26 2.08
CA ASN A 51 18.52 -16.46 2.52
C ASN A 51 18.50 -16.66 4.04
N LYS A 52 18.38 -15.59 4.82
CA LYS A 52 18.56 -15.63 6.29
C LYS A 52 17.29 -15.43 7.08
N TRP A 53 16.37 -14.62 6.60
CA TRP A 53 15.30 -14.08 7.44
C TRP A 53 13.93 -14.59 7.02
N HIS A 54 13.09 -14.82 8.02
CA HIS A 54 11.68 -15.09 7.81
C HIS A 54 10.97 -13.82 7.32
N VAL A 55 9.81 -13.99 6.69
CA VAL A 55 8.96 -12.86 6.28
C VAL A 55 8.26 -12.16 7.45
N TYR A 56 8.42 -12.69 8.65
CA TYR A 56 8.03 -12.09 9.93
C TYR A 56 9.29 -11.79 10.73
N PHE A 57 9.30 -10.73 11.52
CA PHE A 57 10.42 -10.40 12.40
C PHE A 57 10.25 -10.88 13.85
N ASN A 58 9.07 -11.35 14.22
CA ASN A 58 8.77 -11.87 15.55
C ASN A 58 7.79 -13.07 15.49
N GLU A 59 7.45 -13.61 16.66
CA GLU A 59 6.52 -14.74 16.81
C GLU A 59 5.05 -14.31 16.76
N GLU A 60 4.77 -13.01 16.93
CA GLU A 60 3.43 -12.43 16.83
C GLU A 60 2.96 -12.25 15.38
N GLY A 61 3.82 -12.55 14.39
CA GLY A 61 3.49 -12.48 12.96
C GLY A 61 3.64 -11.09 12.34
N PHE A 62 4.40 -10.19 12.96
CA PHE A 62 4.69 -8.88 12.37
C PHE A 62 5.71 -8.99 11.24
N HIS A 63 5.45 -8.26 10.15
CA HIS A 63 6.10 -8.42 8.86
C HIS A 63 7.53 -7.89 8.85
N ASN A 64 8.48 -8.67 8.33
CA ASN A 64 9.82 -8.18 8.05
C ASN A 64 9.79 -7.13 6.93
N HIS A 65 10.14 -5.89 7.27
CA HIS A 65 10.05 -4.72 6.40
C HIS A 65 11.34 -4.44 5.60
N ALA A 66 12.39 -5.23 5.79
CA ALA A 66 13.72 -4.92 5.27
C ALA A 66 13.74 -4.74 3.74
N SER A 67 13.11 -5.66 3.00
CA SER A 67 13.06 -5.61 1.53
C SER A 67 12.25 -4.40 1.04
N HIS A 68 11.14 -4.08 1.69
CA HIS A 68 10.32 -2.92 1.34
C HIS A 68 11.08 -1.61 1.59
N HIS A 69 11.77 -1.51 2.73
CA HIS A 69 12.55 -0.33 3.10
C HIS A 69 13.65 -0.05 2.08
N VAL A 70 14.48 -1.06 1.75
CA VAL A 70 15.61 -0.87 0.84
C VAL A 70 15.16 -0.62 -0.61
N LEU A 71 14.05 -1.21 -1.05
CA LEU A 71 13.49 -0.97 -2.39
C LEU A 71 12.91 0.43 -2.51
N ALA A 72 12.13 0.89 -1.54
CA ALA A 72 11.60 2.25 -1.53
C ALA A 72 12.72 3.30 -1.51
N THR A 73 13.72 3.08 -0.65
CA THR A 73 14.89 3.97 -0.50
C THR A 73 15.75 3.98 -1.76
N TRP A 74 16.01 2.83 -2.38
CA TRP A 74 16.69 2.76 -3.68
C TRP A 74 15.89 3.48 -4.78
N ALA A 75 14.56 3.33 -4.81
CA ALA A 75 13.71 3.99 -5.79
C ALA A 75 13.67 5.52 -5.63
N LEU A 76 13.93 6.02 -4.42
CA LEU A 76 14.12 7.44 -4.10
C LEU A 76 15.56 7.95 -4.37
N GLY A 77 16.43 7.12 -4.95
CA GLY A 77 17.77 7.54 -5.40
C GLY A 77 18.88 7.37 -4.36
N ALA A 78 18.67 6.55 -3.32
CA ALA A 78 19.68 6.33 -2.30
C ALA A 78 21.00 5.73 -2.83
N ASN A 79 22.11 6.12 -2.20
CA ASN A 79 23.41 5.52 -2.43
C ASN A 79 23.55 4.16 -1.71
N ALA A 80 24.66 3.46 -1.98
CA ALA A 80 24.92 2.15 -1.39
C ALA A 80 25.00 2.15 0.15
N GLN A 81 25.54 3.22 0.75
CA GLN A 81 25.70 3.32 2.20
C GLN A 81 24.34 3.44 2.90
N LEU A 82 23.43 4.25 2.37
CA LEU A 82 22.07 4.39 2.90
C LEU A 82 21.26 3.11 2.74
N ILE A 83 21.36 2.41 1.60
CA ILE A 83 20.72 1.10 1.41
C ILE A 83 21.22 0.09 2.47
N GLN A 84 22.52 0.07 2.72
CA GLN A 84 23.11 -0.80 3.73
C GLN A 84 22.69 -0.43 5.15
N ALA A 85 22.55 0.86 5.45
CA ALA A 85 22.08 1.36 6.74
C ALA A 85 20.60 1.01 6.96
N ALA A 86 19.75 1.27 5.97
CA ALA A 86 18.33 0.90 5.98
C ALA A 86 18.16 -0.61 6.20
N TYR A 87 18.96 -1.46 5.56
CA TYR A 87 18.91 -2.90 5.78
C TYR A 87 19.22 -3.29 7.22
N LYS A 88 20.23 -2.66 7.84
CA LYS A 88 20.69 -2.95 9.21
C LYS A 88 19.75 -2.43 10.29
N SER A 89 18.89 -1.47 9.99
CA SER A 89 17.97 -0.87 10.97
C SER A 89 16.65 -1.64 11.12
N ASN A 90 16.44 -2.71 10.35
CA ASN A 90 15.21 -3.49 10.40
C ASN A 90 15.32 -4.68 11.36
N GLU A 91 14.23 -4.96 12.06
CA GLU A 91 14.07 -6.15 12.89
C GLU A 91 13.84 -7.39 12.01
N GLN A 92 14.41 -8.52 12.43
CA GLN A 92 14.47 -9.75 11.63
C GLN A 92 14.44 -10.98 12.54
N ARG A 93 13.68 -12.00 12.13
CA ARG A 93 13.68 -13.35 12.72
C ARG A 93 14.37 -14.31 11.75
N GLU A 94 15.19 -15.22 12.25
CA GLU A 94 15.85 -16.23 11.41
C GLU A 94 14.83 -17.12 10.69
N ALA A 95 15.07 -17.37 9.41
CA ALA A 95 14.32 -18.36 8.65
C ALA A 95 14.69 -19.76 9.15
N PHE A 96 13.70 -20.66 9.14
CA PHE A 96 13.89 -22.04 9.54
C PHE A 96 13.31 -22.99 8.50
N LYS A 97 13.74 -24.25 8.57
CA LYS A 97 13.30 -25.29 7.65
C LYS A 97 11.90 -25.75 8.01
N SER A 98 11.01 -25.80 7.02
CA SER A 98 9.65 -26.30 7.21
C SER A 98 9.60 -27.81 7.53
N PRO A 99 8.54 -28.28 8.22
CA PRO A 99 8.42 -29.68 8.64
C PRO A 99 8.44 -30.68 7.48
N GLU A 100 7.75 -30.36 6.38
CA GLU A 100 7.72 -31.15 5.15
C GLU A 100 7.60 -30.26 3.90
N PRO A 101 7.90 -30.78 2.70
CA PRO A 101 7.70 -30.04 1.44
C PRO A 101 6.23 -29.77 1.13
N ILE A 102 5.96 -28.59 0.56
CA ILE A 102 4.66 -28.29 -0.07
C ILE A 102 4.68 -28.78 -1.53
N THR A 103 3.62 -29.46 -1.91
CA THR A 103 3.34 -30.06 -3.21
C THR A 103 1.92 -29.68 -3.63
N LYS A 104 1.50 -30.00 -4.87
CA LYS A 104 0.11 -29.75 -5.29
C LYS A 104 -0.91 -30.50 -4.43
N ASP A 105 -0.55 -31.68 -3.93
CA ASP A 105 -1.47 -32.55 -3.19
C ASP A 105 -1.73 -32.05 -1.76
N ASN A 106 -0.76 -31.39 -1.12
CA ASN A 106 -0.88 -30.85 0.24
C ASN A 106 -0.88 -29.31 0.30
N PHE A 107 -0.94 -28.61 -0.84
CA PHE A 107 -0.87 -27.14 -0.89
C PHE A 107 -1.86 -26.45 0.04
N TYR A 108 -3.11 -26.92 0.08
CA TYR A 108 -4.14 -26.29 0.91
C TYR A 108 -4.17 -26.78 2.37
N ALA A 109 -3.41 -27.83 2.70
CA ALA A 109 -3.46 -28.47 4.02
C ALA A 109 -2.77 -27.64 5.11
N HIS A 110 -1.83 -26.77 4.74
CA HIS A 110 -0.98 -26.01 5.67
C HIS A 110 -1.15 -24.50 5.52
N LEU A 111 -2.30 -24.04 5.00
CA LEU A 111 -2.55 -22.60 4.87
C LEU A 111 -2.68 -21.97 6.27
N GLY A 112 -2.03 -20.82 6.48
CA GLY A 112 -2.03 -20.12 7.76
C GLY A 112 -0.98 -20.61 8.76
N ASP A 113 -0.21 -21.66 8.44
CA ASP A 113 0.88 -22.15 9.30
C ASP A 113 2.21 -21.57 8.82
N ASP A 114 2.76 -20.62 9.59
CA ASP A 114 4.00 -19.93 9.27
C ASP A 114 5.22 -20.88 9.26
N LYS A 115 5.11 -22.05 9.88
CA LYS A 115 6.16 -23.06 9.82
C LYS A 115 6.40 -23.58 8.42
N TYR A 116 5.43 -23.45 7.52
CA TYR A 116 5.53 -23.90 6.13
C TYR A 116 6.04 -22.84 5.17
N TYR A 117 6.41 -21.65 5.65
CA TYR A 117 6.88 -20.54 4.81
C TYR A 117 7.99 -20.95 3.83
N ASN A 118 9.06 -21.60 4.32
CA ASN A 118 10.18 -22.02 3.49
C ASN A 118 9.77 -23.04 2.41
N SER A 119 8.88 -23.98 2.74
CA SER A 119 8.35 -24.92 1.77
C SER A 119 7.42 -24.27 0.74
N TYR A 120 6.59 -23.29 1.13
CA TYR A 120 5.79 -22.52 0.17
C TYR A 120 6.67 -21.69 -0.77
N MET A 121 7.78 -21.11 -0.28
CA MET A 121 8.74 -20.42 -1.15
C MET A 121 9.27 -21.36 -2.25
N GLU A 122 9.69 -22.57 -1.88
CA GLU A 122 10.19 -23.53 -2.87
C GLU A 122 9.10 -24.00 -3.84
N PHE A 123 7.86 -24.16 -3.37
CA PHE A 123 6.71 -24.47 -4.22
C PHE A 123 6.46 -23.36 -5.24
N PHE A 124 6.33 -22.10 -4.79
CA PHE A 124 6.04 -20.98 -5.67
C PHE A 124 7.21 -20.64 -6.60
N ARG A 125 8.46 -20.85 -6.19
CA ARG A 125 9.62 -20.75 -7.08
C ARG A 125 9.46 -21.68 -8.28
N ARG A 126 9.13 -22.96 -8.04
CA ARG A 126 8.89 -23.94 -9.10
C ARG A 126 7.67 -23.59 -9.95
N ALA A 127 6.58 -23.17 -9.31
CA ALA A 127 5.36 -22.78 -10.03
C ALA A 127 5.65 -21.61 -10.97
N LEU A 128 6.30 -20.55 -10.50
CA LEU A 128 6.68 -19.39 -11.32
C LEU A 128 7.59 -19.78 -12.49
N GLU A 129 8.55 -20.69 -12.27
CA GLU A 129 9.41 -21.21 -13.34
C GLU A 129 8.66 -22.02 -14.40
N GLN A 130 7.60 -22.74 -14.00
CA GLN A 130 6.85 -23.64 -14.89
C GLN A 130 5.77 -22.94 -15.71
N GLN A 131 5.01 -22.02 -15.10
CA GLN A 131 3.80 -21.44 -15.71
C GLN A 131 3.78 -19.90 -15.71
N GLY A 132 4.77 -19.25 -15.10
CA GLY A 132 4.88 -17.80 -15.09
C GLY A 132 3.91 -17.09 -14.15
N ILE A 133 4.08 -15.77 -14.03
CA ILE A 133 3.46 -14.94 -12.99
C ILE A 133 1.93 -14.94 -13.10
N SER A 134 1.40 -14.62 -14.28
CA SER A 134 -0.05 -14.50 -14.48
C SER A 134 -0.79 -15.80 -14.17
N SER A 135 -0.26 -16.94 -14.65
CA SER A 135 -0.89 -18.24 -14.40
C SER A 135 -0.84 -18.64 -12.93
N VAL A 136 0.25 -18.31 -12.20
CA VAL A 136 0.32 -18.56 -10.75
C VAL A 136 -0.68 -17.71 -9.97
N LEU A 137 -0.81 -16.41 -10.30
CA LEU A 137 -1.79 -15.54 -9.65
C LEU A 137 -3.22 -16.04 -9.92
N GLU A 138 -3.55 -16.36 -11.17
CA GLU A 138 -4.88 -16.86 -11.52
C GLU A 138 -5.19 -18.19 -10.82
N GLU A 139 -4.30 -19.18 -10.86
CA GLU A 139 -4.54 -20.51 -10.28
C GLU A 139 -4.61 -20.49 -8.75
N TYR A 140 -3.66 -19.83 -8.07
CA TYR A 140 -3.52 -19.97 -6.62
C TYR A 140 -4.22 -18.89 -5.80
N PHE A 141 -4.66 -17.80 -6.43
CA PHE A 141 -5.27 -16.67 -5.71
C PHE A 141 -6.67 -16.30 -6.20
N PHE A 142 -6.92 -16.35 -7.50
CA PHE A 142 -8.16 -15.84 -8.09
C PHE A 142 -9.10 -16.91 -8.63
N ALA A 143 -8.64 -18.16 -8.80
CA ALA A 143 -9.51 -19.27 -9.16
C ALA A 143 -10.61 -19.47 -8.11
N GLN A 144 -11.76 -19.95 -8.56
CA GLN A 144 -12.86 -20.27 -7.64
C GLN A 144 -12.43 -21.35 -6.65
N GLU A 145 -11.71 -22.37 -7.10
CA GLU A 145 -11.18 -23.45 -6.28
C GLU A 145 -10.14 -22.97 -5.27
N ALA A 146 -9.40 -21.89 -5.54
CA ALA A 146 -8.47 -21.30 -4.59
C ALA A 146 -9.16 -20.54 -3.46
N ASN A 147 -10.46 -20.29 -3.55
CA ASN A 147 -11.22 -19.52 -2.57
C ASN A 147 -12.37 -20.33 -1.98
N PHE A 148 -13.24 -20.89 -2.81
CA PHE A 148 -14.46 -21.61 -2.46
C PHE A 148 -14.49 -22.98 -3.14
N PRO A 149 -13.79 -23.98 -2.59
CA PRO A 149 -13.78 -25.31 -3.17
C PRO A 149 -15.16 -26.00 -2.98
N ASN A 150 -15.59 -26.77 -3.99
CA ASN A 150 -16.87 -27.48 -3.98
C ASN A 150 -16.81 -28.83 -3.23
N ASP A 151 -15.69 -29.15 -2.61
CA ASP A 151 -15.35 -30.46 -2.03
C ASP A 151 -15.72 -30.60 -0.54
N GLY A 152 -16.39 -29.59 0.04
CA GLY A 152 -16.85 -29.61 1.43
C GLY A 152 -15.77 -29.25 2.47
N HIS A 153 -14.56 -28.87 2.04
CA HIS A 153 -13.55 -28.25 2.91
C HIS A 153 -13.92 -26.81 3.28
N ASP A 154 -13.33 -26.30 4.37
CA ASP A 154 -13.40 -24.88 4.72
C ASP A 154 -12.92 -24.01 3.56
N SER A 155 -13.48 -22.80 3.47
CA SER A 155 -13.10 -21.80 2.47
C SER A 155 -11.60 -21.49 2.55
N ARG A 156 -10.87 -21.64 1.44
CA ARG A 156 -9.41 -21.44 1.35
C ARG A 156 -9.03 -19.95 1.43
N LEU A 157 -9.90 -19.10 0.89
CA LEU A 157 -9.85 -17.63 1.00
C LEU A 157 -8.52 -17.00 0.57
N MET A 158 -7.89 -17.48 -0.50
CA MET A 158 -6.57 -16.98 -0.92
C MET A 158 -6.58 -15.49 -1.31
N LEU A 159 -7.67 -14.95 -1.88
CA LEU A 159 -7.80 -13.51 -2.10
C LEU A 159 -7.89 -12.73 -0.77
N ASN A 160 -8.51 -13.32 0.26
CA ASN A 160 -8.56 -12.70 1.58
C ASN A 160 -7.17 -12.60 2.20
N ARG A 161 -6.41 -13.71 2.14
CA ARG A 161 -5.04 -13.79 2.65
C ARG A 161 -4.10 -12.83 1.91
N LEU A 162 -4.36 -12.57 0.63
CA LEU A 162 -3.62 -11.56 -0.14
C LEU A 162 -3.82 -10.13 0.40
N MET A 163 -5.03 -9.82 0.88
CA MET A 163 -5.43 -8.50 1.42
C MET A 163 -5.21 -8.37 2.94
N ASP A 164 -4.93 -9.48 3.62
CA ASP A 164 -4.85 -9.53 5.08
C ASP A 164 -3.68 -8.70 5.64
N SER A 165 -3.79 -8.37 6.93
CA SER A 165 -2.77 -7.70 7.70
C SER A 165 -2.26 -6.45 6.99
N LEU A 166 -3.13 -5.47 6.71
CA LEU A 166 -2.76 -4.23 6.02
C LEU A 166 -2.13 -4.46 4.63
N TYR A 167 -2.63 -5.44 3.88
CA TYR A 167 -2.23 -5.73 2.49
C TYR A 167 -0.77 -6.19 2.33
N HIS A 168 -0.08 -6.62 3.39
CA HIS A 168 1.35 -6.91 3.30
C HIS A 168 1.72 -7.93 2.21
N PRO A 169 0.97 -9.05 2.02
CA PRO A 169 1.30 -9.98 0.94
C PRO A 169 1.11 -9.34 -0.45
N MET A 170 0.05 -8.54 -0.63
CA MET A 170 -0.16 -7.77 -1.86
C MET A 170 0.96 -6.75 -2.11
N ILE A 171 1.41 -6.04 -1.07
CA ILE A 171 2.54 -5.09 -1.15
C ILE A 171 3.81 -5.84 -1.58
N HIS A 172 4.08 -6.99 -0.97
CA HIS A 172 5.28 -7.77 -1.21
C HIS A 172 5.35 -8.29 -2.65
N ILE A 173 4.26 -8.87 -3.14
CA ILE A 173 4.11 -9.27 -4.55
C ILE A 173 4.18 -8.04 -5.46
N GLY A 174 3.55 -6.93 -5.06
CA GLY A 174 3.56 -5.65 -5.76
C GLY A 174 4.97 -5.13 -6.05
N TYR A 175 5.87 -5.18 -5.06
CA TYR A 175 7.30 -4.88 -5.25
C TYR A 175 7.95 -5.81 -6.27
N GLY A 176 7.64 -7.11 -6.23
CA GLY A 176 8.12 -8.09 -7.20
C GLY A 176 7.67 -7.80 -8.63
N LEU A 177 6.40 -7.42 -8.81
CA LEU A 177 5.83 -7.04 -10.10
C LEU A 177 6.40 -5.71 -10.61
N GLU A 178 6.50 -4.71 -9.74
CA GLU A 178 6.98 -3.38 -10.11
C GLU A 178 8.44 -3.39 -10.58
N PHE A 179 9.29 -4.09 -9.84
CA PHE A 179 10.74 -4.09 -10.06
C PHE A 179 11.24 -5.32 -10.84
N GLY A 180 10.37 -6.23 -11.24
CA GLY A 180 10.74 -7.46 -11.94
C GLY A 180 11.66 -8.35 -11.09
N LEU A 181 11.30 -8.57 -9.82
CA LEU A 181 12.10 -9.33 -8.85
C LEU A 181 11.41 -10.68 -8.52
N PRO A 182 11.81 -11.80 -9.13
CA PRO A 182 11.22 -13.11 -8.86
C PRO A 182 11.30 -13.54 -7.39
N GLY A 183 12.37 -13.17 -6.68
CA GLY A 183 12.53 -13.47 -5.25
C GLY A 183 11.43 -12.83 -4.40
N MET A 184 11.10 -11.56 -4.66
CA MET A 184 9.98 -10.88 -3.99
C MET A 184 8.64 -11.54 -4.33
N LEU A 185 8.43 -12.00 -5.57
CA LEU A 185 7.21 -12.73 -5.92
C LEU A 185 7.10 -14.04 -5.14
N VAL A 186 8.19 -14.83 -5.09
CA VAL A 186 8.24 -16.06 -4.31
C VAL A 186 7.93 -15.81 -2.84
N GLU A 187 8.58 -14.81 -2.23
CA GLU A 187 8.40 -14.45 -0.83
C GLU A 187 6.97 -13.99 -0.54
N GLY A 188 6.40 -13.12 -1.37
CA GLY A 188 5.06 -12.56 -1.19
C GLY A 188 3.94 -13.59 -1.42
N LEU A 189 4.08 -14.48 -2.40
CA LEU A 189 3.13 -15.58 -2.63
C LEU A 189 3.14 -16.57 -1.47
N ALA A 190 4.33 -16.93 -0.98
CA ALA A 190 4.49 -17.79 0.18
C ALA A 190 3.96 -17.11 1.46
N GLN A 191 4.20 -15.81 1.61
CA GLN A 191 3.66 -15.01 2.70
C GLN A 191 2.14 -15.08 2.72
N ALA A 192 1.47 -14.87 1.59
CA ALA A 192 0.01 -14.98 1.55
C ALA A 192 -0.51 -16.39 1.92
N ALA A 193 0.20 -17.46 1.56
CA ALA A 193 -0.21 -18.82 1.93
C ALA A 193 -0.16 -19.06 3.45
N ILE A 194 0.79 -18.45 4.16
CA ILE A 194 0.92 -18.56 5.62
C ILE A 194 0.10 -17.53 6.41
N HIS A 195 -0.51 -16.56 5.74
CA HIS A 195 -1.39 -15.57 6.39
C HIS A 195 -2.69 -16.20 6.82
N GLN A 196 -3.27 -15.78 7.95
CA GLN A 196 -4.62 -16.17 8.34
C GLN A 196 -5.67 -15.54 7.41
N ALA A 197 -6.84 -16.17 7.29
CA ALA A 197 -7.97 -15.62 6.54
C ALA A 197 -9.02 -15.04 7.48
N LEU A 198 -8.69 -13.91 8.12
CA LEU A 198 -9.46 -13.36 9.24
C LEU A 198 -10.76 -12.64 8.82
N TRP A 199 -10.90 -12.27 7.54
CA TRP A 199 -11.96 -11.35 7.09
C TRP A 199 -12.87 -11.92 5.99
N PRO A 200 -13.40 -13.14 6.11
CA PRO A 200 -14.05 -13.86 5.01
C PRO A 200 -15.17 -13.07 4.29
N ALA A 201 -15.93 -12.25 5.00
CA ALA A 201 -17.01 -11.47 4.40
C ALA A 201 -16.53 -10.37 3.45
N MET A 202 -15.28 -9.91 3.58
CA MET A 202 -14.68 -8.87 2.73
C MET A 202 -14.31 -9.37 1.33
N THR A 203 -14.28 -10.69 1.15
CA THR A 203 -14.06 -11.37 -0.13
C THR A 203 -15.16 -12.41 -0.33
N PRO A 204 -16.43 -12.01 -0.48
CA PRO A 204 -17.54 -12.95 -0.44
C PRO A 204 -17.63 -13.79 -1.73
N PRO A 205 -18.27 -14.98 -1.70
CA PRO A 205 -18.48 -15.83 -2.88
C PRO A 205 -19.13 -15.11 -4.06
N SER A 206 -19.92 -14.06 -3.80
CA SER A 206 -20.55 -13.26 -4.86
C SER A 206 -19.56 -12.60 -5.82
N LEU A 207 -18.29 -12.42 -5.44
CA LEU A 207 -17.23 -11.95 -6.34
C LEU A 207 -16.90 -12.94 -7.47
N TRP A 208 -17.25 -14.22 -7.31
CA TRP A 208 -17.06 -15.30 -8.30
C TRP A 208 -18.35 -15.73 -8.99
N ALA A 209 -19.50 -15.17 -8.60
CA ALA A 209 -20.77 -15.48 -9.27
C ALA A 209 -20.76 -14.89 -10.69
N GLU A 210 -20.53 -15.73 -11.71
CA GLU A 210 -20.65 -15.31 -13.11
C GLU A 210 -22.07 -14.83 -13.41
N GLY A 211 -22.18 -13.77 -14.22
CA GLY A 211 -23.42 -13.48 -14.93
C GLY A 211 -24.64 -13.09 -14.09
N SER A 212 -24.49 -12.58 -12.86
CA SER A 212 -25.55 -11.71 -12.35
C SER A 212 -25.59 -10.49 -13.27
N PRO A 213 -26.66 -10.31 -14.08
CA PRO A 213 -26.85 -9.01 -14.67
C PRO A 213 -26.90 -8.09 -13.46
N VAL A 214 -26.08 -7.03 -13.44
CA VAL A 214 -26.52 -5.85 -12.73
C VAL A 214 -27.85 -5.54 -13.40
N LYS A 215 -28.96 -6.05 -12.84
CA LYS A 215 -30.32 -5.70 -13.24
C LYS A 215 -30.29 -4.21 -13.19
N SER A 216 -30.18 -3.55 -14.36
CA SER A 216 -30.11 -2.10 -14.57
C SER A 216 -30.36 -1.37 -13.26
N SER A 217 -29.36 -1.35 -12.38
CA SER A 217 -29.51 -0.62 -11.14
C SER A 217 -29.43 0.83 -11.61
N GLU A 218 -29.92 1.76 -10.82
CA GLU A 218 -29.76 3.20 -11.11
C GLU A 218 -28.28 3.64 -11.27
N TYR A 219 -27.32 2.71 -11.24
CA TYR A 219 -25.87 2.89 -11.25
C TYR A 219 -25.17 2.11 -12.37
N SER A 220 -25.69 2.13 -13.60
CA SER A 220 -25.12 1.42 -14.76
C SER A 220 -23.66 1.81 -15.10
N SER A 221 -23.13 2.91 -14.54
CA SER A 221 -21.74 3.34 -14.64
C SER A 221 -20.91 3.22 -13.34
N GLY A 222 -21.46 2.61 -12.29
CA GLY A 222 -20.87 2.58 -10.95
C GLY A 222 -20.81 3.97 -10.30
N GLN A 223 -20.99 4.04 -8.98
CA GLN A 223 -20.91 5.34 -8.30
C GLN A 223 -19.46 5.79 -8.10
N HIS A 224 -19.27 7.10 -7.98
CA HIS A 224 -18.00 7.68 -7.58
C HIS A 224 -17.74 7.39 -6.10
N ILE A 225 -16.49 7.06 -5.75
CA ILE A 225 -16.14 6.70 -4.37
C ILE A 225 -16.45 7.79 -3.34
N PHE A 226 -16.42 9.07 -3.75
CA PHE A 226 -16.79 10.20 -2.89
C PHE A 226 -18.28 10.24 -2.53
N ASP A 227 -19.17 9.81 -3.42
CA ASP A 227 -20.60 9.71 -3.10
C ASP A 227 -20.83 8.64 -2.03
N ILE A 228 -20.06 7.57 -2.10
CA ILE A 228 -20.08 6.47 -1.13
C ILE A 228 -19.55 6.95 0.22
N LEU A 229 -18.40 7.65 0.24
CA LEU A 229 -17.86 8.26 1.46
C LEU A 229 -18.85 9.22 2.11
N ALA A 230 -19.49 10.10 1.33
CA ALA A 230 -20.43 11.07 1.84
C ALA A 230 -21.65 10.41 2.50
N ASP A 231 -22.22 9.37 1.85
CA ASP A 231 -23.35 8.64 2.40
C ASP A 231 -22.93 7.84 3.65
N MET A 232 -21.77 7.17 3.63
CA MET A 232 -21.22 6.46 4.81
C MET A 232 -20.91 7.40 5.97
N ALA A 233 -20.51 8.65 5.70
CA ALA A 233 -20.17 9.64 6.73
C ALA A 233 -21.37 10.04 7.61
N ILE A 234 -22.59 9.84 7.14
CA ILE A 234 -23.82 10.19 7.88
C ILE A 234 -24.67 8.97 8.24
N ASP A 235 -24.24 7.77 7.87
CA ASP A 235 -25.00 6.55 8.12
C ASP A 235 -24.93 6.15 9.61
N SER A 236 -26.10 6.03 10.25
CA SER A 236 -26.24 5.66 11.65
C SER A 236 -25.79 4.23 11.95
N ASN A 237 -25.67 3.36 10.94
CA ASN A 237 -25.03 2.04 11.07
C ASN A 237 -23.58 2.14 11.54
N PHE A 238 -22.92 3.30 11.38
CA PHE A 238 -21.55 3.54 11.82
C PHE A 238 -21.47 4.57 12.98
N ALA A 239 -22.53 4.74 13.77
CA ALA A 239 -22.57 5.71 14.87
C ALA A 239 -21.84 5.24 16.16
N ARG A 240 -21.47 3.96 16.26
CA ARG A 240 -20.86 3.36 17.46
C ARG A 240 -19.49 2.75 17.18
N ILE A 241 -18.63 3.48 16.47
CA ILE A 241 -17.26 3.01 16.28
C ILE A 241 -16.45 3.36 17.54
N VAL A 242 -15.97 2.33 18.22
CA VAL A 242 -15.05 2.46 19.36
C VAL A 242 -13.90 1.50 19.18
N ASN A 243 -12.69 1.86 19.63
CA ASN A 243 -11.68 0.85 19.90
C ASN A 243 -11.86 0.37 21.35
N PRO A 244 -12.35 -0.87 21.56
CA PRO A 244 -12.57 -1.39 22.91
C PRO A 244 -11.26 -1.68 23.64
N ASP A 245 -10.14 -1.77 22.92
CA ASP A 245 -8.81 -1.99 23.50
C ASP A 245 -7.74 -1.22 22.69
N PRO A 246 -7.38 0.00 23.13
CA PRO A 246 -6.32 0.82 22.53
C PRO A 246 -4.97 0.11 22.39
N GLU A 247 -4.69 -0.88 23.23
CA GLU A 247 -3.42 -1.62 23.24
C GLU A 247 -3.47 -2.84 22.29
N SER A 248 -4.66 -3.23 21.82
CA SER A 248 -4.84 -4.37 20.94
C SER A 248 -4.85 -3.99 19.45
N MET A 249 -4.10 -4.78 18.67
CA MET A 249 -4.15 -4.73 17.20
C MET A 249 -5.45 -5.32 16.63
N ALA A 250 -6.39 -5.78 17.47
CA ALA A 250 -7.69 -6.32 17.08
C ALA A 250 -8.73 -5.23 16.69
N ILE A 251 -8.30 -4.00 16.45
CA ILE A 251 -9.17 -2.87 16.11
C ILE A 251 -10.09 -3.12 14.91
N LEU A 252 -9.58 -3.83 13.91
CA LEU A 252 -10.36 -4.24 12.75
C LEU A 252 -11.38 -5.33 13.11
N TYR A 253 -11.07 -6.17 14.10
CA TYR A 253 -11.89 -7.31 14.51
C TYR A 253 -13.29 -6.86 14.95
N HIS A 254 -13.37 -5.93 15.90
CA HIS A 254 -14.66 -5.46 16.41
C HIS A 254 -15.50 -4.79 15.33
N THR A 255 -14.87 -3.87 14.58
CA THR A 255 -15.56 -3.16 13.50
C THR A 255 -16.05 -4.12 12.42
N TYR A 256 -15.25 -5.12 12.08
CA TYR A 256 -15.61 -6.12 11.09
C TYR A 256 -16.90 -6.86 11.51
N PHE A 257 -16.98 -7.40 12.72
CA PHE A 257 -18.18 -8.16 13.14
C PHE A 257 -19.43 -7.28 13.20
N ASP A 258 -19.29 -6.04 13.68
CA ASP A 258 -20.42 -5.15 13.90
C ASP A 258 -20.90 -4.45 12.61
N HIS A 259 -19.99 -4.21 11.65
CA HIS A 259 -20.25 -3.31 10.52
C HIS A 259 -20.01 -3.89 9.13
N GLN A 260 -19.47 -5.12 8.99
CA GLN A 260 -19.19 -5.75 7.68
C GLN A 260 -20.36 -5.71 6.70
N VAL A 261 -21.59 -5.95 7.16
CA VAL A 261 -22.78 -5.98 6.29
C VAL A 261 -23.04 -4.62 5.68
N ALA A 262 -22.97 -3.56 6.49
CA ALA A 262 -23.15 -2.19 6.03
C ALA A 262 -22.02 -1.76 5.09
N VAL A 263 -20.76 -2.02 5.46
CA VAL A 263 -19.60 -1.71 4.60
C VAL A 263 -19.70 -2.40 3.25
N LEU A 264 -20.06 -3.69 3.21
CA LEU A 264 -20.25 -4.45 1.96
C LEU A 264 -21.38 -3.89 1.10
N ALA A 265 -22.48 -3.44 1.71
CA ALA A 265 -23.57 -2.81 0.98
C ALA A 265 -23.12 -1.53 0.27
N TYR A 266 -22.27 -0.73 0.90
CA TYR A 266 -21.67 0.46 0.29
C TYR A 266 -20.62 0.11 -0.76
N ALA A 267 -19.71 -0.80 -0.47
CA ALA A 267 -18.63 -1.18 -1.38
C ALA A 267 -19.18 -1.74 -2.71
N LYS A 268 -20.29 -2.48 -2.69
CA LYS A 268 -20.99 -2.98 -3.89
C LYS A 268 -21.51 -1.88 -4.83
N ARG A 269 -21.64 -0.63 -4.35
CA ARG A 269 -22.03 0.53 -5.19
C ARG A 269 -20.86 1.03 -6.04
N TRP A 270 -19.63 0.72 -5.64
CA TRP A 270 -18.41 1.01 -6.39
C TRP A 270 -18.10 -0.16 -7.33
N VAL A 271 -18.44 0.02 -8.61
CA VAL A 271 -18.29 -1.01 -9.63
C VAL A 271 -17.20 -0.60 -10.61
N VAL A 272 -16.32 -1.52 -10.96
CA VAL A 272 -15.29 -1.33 -11.99
C VAL A 272 -15.64 -2.13 -13.25
N ASP A 273 -15.62 -1.47 -14.40
CA ASP A 273 -15.61 -2.10 -15.72
C ASP A 273 -14.16 -2.37 -16.15
N THR A 274 -13.67 -3.54 -15.77
CA THR A 274 -12.29 -3.96 -16.09
C THR A 274 -12.06 -4.30 -17.56
N ALA A 275 -13.10 -4.33 -18.40
CA ALA A 275 -12.90 -4.43 -19.85
C ALA A 275 -12.49 -3.07 -20.47
N SER A 276 -12.78 -1.97 -19.77
CA SER A 276 -12.40 -0.61 -20.19
C SER A 276 -11.14 -0.14 -19.48
N THR A 277 -10.03 -0.01 -20.22
CA THR A 277 -8.78 0.56 -19.67
C THR A 277 -8.98 1.96 -19.11
N ALA A 278 -9.87 2.76 -19.71
CA ALA A 278 -10.18 4.11 -19.22
C ALA A 278 -10.91 4.06 -17.88
N ASP A 279 -11.84 3.13 -17.69
CA ASP A 279 -12.55 2.96 -16.42
C ASP A 279 -11.61 2.44 -15.32
N VAL A 280 -10.75 1.46 -15.64
CA VAL A 280 -9.71 1.00 -14.72
C VAL A 280 -8.81 2.16 -14.27
N GLN A 281 -8.35 3.00 -15.20
CA GLN A 281 -7.52 4.17 -14.86
C GLN A 281 -8.26 5.15 -13.95
N LYS A 282 -9.52 5.47 -14.26
CA LYS A 282 -10.37 6.33 -13.45
C LYS A 282 -10.58 5.76 -12.04
N LYS A 283 -10.85 4.45 -11.93
CA LYS A 283 -11.10 3.77 -10.66
C LYS A 283 -9.83 3.64 -9.81
N LEU A 284 -8.67 3.48 -10.43
CA LEU A 284 -7.38 3.59 -9.74
C LEU A 284 -7.14 5.01 -9.20
N GLU A 285 -7.45 6.06 -9.99
CA GLU A 285 -7.40 7.45 -9.52
C GLU A 285 -8.33 7.67 -8.32
N GLU A 286 -9.60 7.23 -8.42
CA GLU A 286 -10.57 7.30 -7.31
C GLU A 286 -10.01 6.68 -6.01
N LEU A 287 -9.36 5.51 -6.10
CA LEU A 287 -8.74 4.86 -4.94
C LEU A 287 -7.56 5.67 -4.38
N VAL A 288 -6.71 6.25 -5.22
CA VAL A 288 -5.58 7.10 -4.78
C VAL A 288 -6.08 8.32 -4.01
N TRP A 289 -7.10 9.00 -4.53
CA TRP A 289 -7.71 10.14 -3.84
C TRP A 289 -8.39 9.72 -2.55
N LEU A 290 -9.15 8.62 -2.56
CA LEU A 290 -9.79 8.05 -1.36
C LEU A 290 -8.77 7.86 -0.23
N VAL A 291 -7.70 7.09 -0.46
CA VAL A 291 -6.75 6.73 0.60
C VAL A 291 -5.93 7.93 1.06
N THR A 292 -5.61 8.86 0.16
CA THR A 292 -4.90 10.09 0.50
C THR A 292 -5.76 11.04 1.33
N LEU A 293 -7.06 11.15 1.02
CA LEU A 293 -8.01 11.94 1.83
C LEU A 293 -8.20 11.36 3.22
N ILE A 294 -8.41 10.06 3.32
CA ILE A 294 -8.58 9.38 4.61
C ILE A 294 -7.34 9.57 5.49
N TYR A 295 -6.14 9.37 4.94
CA TYR A 295 -4.90 9.57 5.69
C TYR A 295 -4.65 11.05 6.01
N GLY A 296 -4.67 11.91 5.00
CA GLY A 296 -4.26 13.31 5.10
C GLY A 296 -5.30 14.21 5.78
N VAL A 297 -6.50 14.27 5.21
CA VAL A 297 -7.58 15.12 5.73
C VAL A 297 -8.22 14.49 6.97
N GLY A 298 -8.44 13.18 6.97
CA GLY A 298 -8.98 12.47 8.13
C GLY A 298 -8.07 12.48 9.35
N GLY A 299 -6.75 12.55 9.14
CA GLY A 299 -5.75 12.72 10.20
C GLY A 299 -5.55 14.17 10.63
N TRP A 300 -6.13 15.16 9.94
CA TRP A 300 -5.89 16.58 10.19
C TRP A 300 -7.08 17.26 10.89
N LYS A 301 -6.77 18.15 11.84
CA LYS A 301 -7.75 19.06 12.46
C LYS A 301 -7.16 20.45 12.58
N ARG A 302 -7.98 21.47 12.32
CA ARG A 302 -7.58 22.89 12.40
C ARG A 302 -6.90 23.25 13.71
N ASP A 303 -7.45 22.79 14.84
CA ASP A 303 -7.00 23.21 16.17
C ASP A 303 -6.01 22.23 16.83
N ALA A 304 -5.85 21.02 16.27
CA ALA A 304 -5.01 19.96 16.86
C ALA A 304 -3.84 19.52 15.96
N GLY A 305 -3.75 20.05 14.74
CA GLY A 305 -2.71 19.68 13.77
C GLY A 305 -2.98 18.33 13.12
N PHE A 306 -1.91 17.63 12.75
CA PHE A 306 -1.96 16.37 12.02
C PHE A 306 -1.57 15.18 12.90
N GLU A 307 -2.35 14.11 12.82
CA GLU A 307 -2.04 12.79 13.33
C GLU A 307 -1.72 11.84 12.18
N ALA A 308 -0.46 11.41 12.10
CA ALA A 308 0.01 10.48 11.09
C ALA A 308 -0.44 9.05 11.45
N ASP A 309 -1.67 8.70 11.06
CA ASP A 309 -2.26 7.38 11.37
C ASP A 309 -1.51 6.23 10.69
N PHE A 310 -1.04 5.28 11.50
CA PHE A 310 -0.28 4.12 11.04
C PHE A 310 -1.05 3.27 10.03
N PHE A 311 -2.35 3.06 10.24
CA PHE A 311 -3.17 2.14 9.44
C PHE A 311 -3.59 2.77 8.11
N TYR A 312 -3.99 4.05 8.13
CA TYR A 312 -4.34 4.78 6.91
C TYR A 312 -3.14 4.99 5.98
N MET A 313 -1.94 5.20 6.51
CA MET A 313 -0.73 5.26 5.69
C MET A 313 -0.50 3.95 4.91
N HIS A 314 -0.85 2.79 5.49
CA HIS A 314 -0.75 1.52 4.75
C HIS A 314 -1.69 1.48 3.54
N LEU A 315 -2.85 2.14 3.59
CA LEU A 315 -3.74 2.29 2.44
C LEU A 315 -3.09 3.14 1.34
N VAL A 316 -2.37 4.21 1.71
CA VAL A 316 -1.65 5.04 0.74
C VAL A 316 -0.52 4.24 0.10
N THR A 317 0.31 3.60 0.91
CA THR A 317 1.49 2.86 0.42
C THR A 317 1.14 1.62 -0.39
N SER A 318 0.08 0.90 -0.04
CA SER A 318 -0.35 -0.30 -0.75
C SER A 318 -1.03 0.02 -2.08
N SER A 319 -1.76 1.14 -2.18
CA SER A 319 -2.44 1.57 -3.42
C SER A 319 -1.45 1.79 -4.57
N LEU A 320 -0.18 2.06 -4.27
CA LEU A 320 0.89 2.25 -5.25
C LEU A 320 1.08 1.03 -6.15
N PHE A 321 0.86 -0.16 -5.60
CA PHE A 321 1.10 -1.43 -6.29
C PHE A 321 -0.07 -1.92 -7.14
N LEU A 322 -1.26 -1.32 -7.01
CA LEU A 322 -2.44 -1.75 -7.79
C LEU A 322 -2.18 -1.72 -9.30
N SER A 323 -1.46 -0.70 -9.78
CA SER A 323 -1.06 -0.57 -11.19
C SER A 323 -0.16 -1.71 -11.66
N SER A 324 0.67 -2.28 -10.77
CA SER A 324 1.55 -3.41 -11.06
C SER A 324 0.78 -4.70 -11.32
N TYR A 325 -0.41 -4.87 -10.73
CA TYR A 325 -1.25 -6.06 -10.94
C TYR A 325 -2.02 -6.04 -12.26
N VAL A 326 -2.33 -4.85 -12.80
CA VAL A 326 -3.20 -4.67 -13.98
C VAL A 326 -2.75 -5.51 -15.17
N ASN A 327 -1.44 -5.67 -15.39
CA ASN A 327 -0.91 -6.41 -16.54
C ASN A 327 -0.77 -7.92 -16.32
N HIS A 328 -1.05 -8.40 -15.12
CA HIS A 328 -0.86 -9.81 -14.76
C HIS A 328 -2.17 -10.55 -14.48
N LEU A 329 -3.28 -9.84 -14.35
CA LEU A 329 -4.59 -10.41 -14.08
C LEU A 329 -5.50 -10.30 -15.29
N SER A 330 -6.35 -11.31 -15.47
CA SER A 330 -7.53 -11.24 -16.33
C SER A 330 -8.47 -10.12 -15.87
N THR A 331 -9.36 -9.67 -16.75
CA THR A 331 -10.38 -8.66 -16.41
C THR A 331 -11.20 -9.09 -15.20
N ALA A 332 -11.66 -10.35 -15.18
CA ALA A 332 -12.44 -10.90 -14.09
C ALA A 332 -11.69 -10.93 -12.76
N SER A 333 -10.39 -11.22 -12.75
CA SER A 333 -9.57 -11.28 -11.52
C SER A 333 -9.15 -9.89 -11.06
N LEU A 334 -8.84 -8.98 -11.99
CA LEU A 334 -8.60 -7.57 -11.69
C LEU A 334 -9.81 -6.92 -11.01
N LYS A 335 -11.04 -7.24 -11.45
CA LYS A 335 -12.27 -6.74 -10.84
C LYS A 335 -12.35 -7.16 -9.37
N LYS A 336 -12.10 -8.44 -9.08
CA LYS A 336 -12.07 -8.97 -7.71
C LYS A 336 -11.01 -8.27 -6.86
N LEU A 337 -9.80 -8.07 -7.38
CA LEU A 337 -8.73 -7.36 -6.68
C LEU A 337 -9.15 -5.93 -6.31
N LEU A 338 -9.65 -5.15 -7.26
CA LEU A 338 -10.00 -3.75 -7.05
C LEU A 338 -11.21 -3.57 -6.12
N GLU A 339 -12.27 -4.37 -6.31
CA GLU A 339 -13.46 -4.31 -5.46
C GLU A 339 -13.14 -4.75 -4.03
N SER A 340 -12.33 -5.80 -3.85
CA SER A 340 -11.84 -6.20 -2.52
C SER A 340 -10.95 -5.13 -1.90
N TYR A 341 -10.03 -4.54 -2.67
CA TYR A 341 -9.18 -3.46 -2.16
C TYR A 341 -10.01 -2.29 -1.63
N CYS A 342 -10.98 -1.81 -2.42
CA CYS A 342 -11.91 -0.76 -2.03
C CYS A 342 -12.68 -1.11 -0.75
N THR A 343 -13.20 -2.34 -0.68
CA THR A 343 -13.95 -2.85 0.48
C THR A 343 -13.11 -2.81 1.76
N PHE A 344 -11.86 -3.28 1.72
CA PHE A 344 -10.95 -3.21 2.86
C PHE A 344 -10.56 -1.77 3.23
N ALA A 345 -10.36 -0.88 2.25
CA ALA A 345 -10.02 0.53 2.51
C ALA A 345 -11.16 1.25 3.24
N LEU A 346 -12.41 1.03 2.81
CA LEU A 346 -13.60 1.55 3.49
C LEU A 346 -13.76 0.97 4.89
N MET A 347 -13.51 -0.33 5.08
CA MET A 347 -13.55 -0.94 6.40
C MET A 347 -12.50 -0.35 7.34
N TRP A 348 -11.27 -0.14 6.88
CA TRP A 348 -10.25 0.52 7.69
C TRP A 348 -10.65 1.96 8.06
N TRP A 349 -11.22 2.71 7.12
CA TRP A 349 -11.75 4.04 7.41
C TRP A 349 -12.77 4.01 8.55
N VAL A 350 -13.76 3.10 8.46
CA VAL A 350 -14.75 2.89 9.52
C VAL A 350 -14.08 2.45 10.82
N ALA A 351 -13.18 1.47 10.78
CA ALA A 351 -12.58 0.86 11.97
C ALA A 351 -11.73 1.82 12.79
N ARG A 352 -11.17 2.82 12.13
CA ARG A 352 -10.37 3.89 12.75
C ARG A 352 -11.22 5.08 13.20
N GLY A 353 -12.54 4.97 13.23
CA GLY A 353 -13.45 5.99 13.78
C GLY A 353 -14.13 6.87 12.73
N ARG A 354 -13.85 6.65 11.44
CA ARG A 354 -14.48 7.40 10.33
C ARG A 354 -14.39 8.93 10.55
N PRO A 355 -13.18 9.50 10.75
CA PRO A 355 -13.04 10.91 11.06
C PRO A 355 -13.69 11.79 9.98
N PRO A 356 -14.32 12.92 10.37
CA PRO A 356 -14.84 13.89 9.41
C PRO A 356 -13.74 14.39 8.47
N LEU A 357 -14.06 14.55 7.19
CA LEU A 357 -13.14 15.05 6.17
C LEU A 357 -13.39 16.56 5.97
N ASP A 358 -12.81 17.43 6.80
CA ASP A 358 -12.89 18.89 6.64
C ASP A 358 -11.98 19.37 5.49
N ILE A 359 -12.37 19.05 4.26
CA ILE A 359 -11.62 19.40 3.05
C ILE A 359 -11.49 20.92 2.91
N ALA A 360 -12.57 21.66 3.12
CA ALA A 360 -12.56 23.11 3.00
C ALA A 360 -11.59 23.74 4.00
N GLY A 361 -11.58 23.28 5.25
CA GLY A 361 -10.63 23.72 6.25
C GLY A 361 -9.19 23.36 5.92
N PHE A 362 -8.94 22.12 5.47
CA PHE A 362 -7.60 21.64 5.13
C PHE A 362 -6.95 22.49 4.02
N PHE A 363 -7.71 22.85 2.99
CA PHE A 363 -7.22 23.69 1.88
C PHE A 363 -7.19 25.18 2.20
N ALA A 364 -7.96 25.65 3.18
CA ALA A 364 -7.89 27.02 3.68
C ALA A 364 -6.69 27.27 4.60
N THR A 365 -6.15 26.22 5.23
CA THR A 365 -4.96 26.31 6.08
C THR A 365 -3.69 26.35 5.24
N ASP A 366 -2.78 27.25 5.60
CA ASP A 366 -1.44 27.26 5.06
C ASP A 366 -0.63 26.12 5.71
N ILE A 367 -0.20 25.16 4.89
CA ILE A 367 0.57 24.00 5.35
C ILE A 367 2.02 24.27 4.95
N PRO A 368 2.93 24.49 5.91
CA PRO A 368 4.32 24.78 5.61
C PRO A 368 4.94 23.59 4.86
N THR A 369 5.22 23.80 3.58
CA THR A 369 5.88 22.80 2.73
C THR A 369 7.41 22.97 2.70
N SER A 370 7.94 23.90 3.51
CA SER A 370 9.31 24.38 3.43
C SER A 370 10.03 24.43 4.76
N SER A 371 11.26 23.91 4.79
CA SER A 371 12.30 24.41 5.68
C SER A 371 12.88 25.72 5.16
N GLN A 372 13.24 26.63 6.07
CA GLN A 372 13.87 27.89 5.68
C GLN A 372 15.22 27.63 5.01
N MET A 373 15.40 28.14 3.80
CA MET A 373 16.70 28.18 3.15
C MET A 373 17.63 29.10 3.96
N SER A 374 18.86 28.65 4.21
CA SER A 374 19.93 29.52 4.72
C SER A 374 20.26 30.62 3.70
N ALA A 375 21.06 31.61 4.14
CA ALA A 375 21.42 32.83 3.40
C ALA A 375 21.55 32.59 1.88
N VAL A 376 20.63 33.17 1.12
CA VAL A 376 20.57 33.06 -0.34
C VAL A 376 21.57 34.05 -0.95
N SER A 377 22.34 33.61 -1.94
CA SER A 377 23.27 34.49 -2.68
C SER A 377 22.52 35.65 -3.34
N SER A 378 23.17 36.82 -3.46
CA SER A 378 22.66 37.94 -4.26
C SER A 378 22.48 37.60 -5.74
N ASP A 379 23.21 36.59 -6.23
CA ASP A 379 23.12 36.13 -7.62
C ASP A 379 21.99 35.10 -7.85
N ALA A 380 21.27 34.72 -6.80
CA ALA A 380 20.17 33.77 -6.93
C ALA A 380 19.03 34.35 -7.78
N LEU A 381 18.29 33.45 -8.44
CA LEU A 381 17.03 33.79 -9.12
C LEU A 381 15.98 34.19 -8.06
N THR A 382 16.02 35.42 -7.54
CA THR A 382 15.01 35.91 -6.58
C THR A 382 13.83 36.49 -7.34
N PHE A 383 12.62 35.98 -7.09
CA PHE A 383 11.41 36.78 -7.25
C PHE A 383 11.31 37.67 -6.01
N ASP A 384 11.85 38.88 -6.12
CA ASP A 384 11.79 39.96 -5.12
C ASP A 384 12.21 39.56 -3.68
N ALA A 385 13.46 39.87 -3.33
CA ALA A 385 14.04 39.62 -2.00
C ALA A 385 13.29 40.28 -0.83
N THR A 386 12.31 41.17 -1.09
CA THR A 386 11.46 41.81 -0.07
C THR A 386 10.18 41.05 0.25
N THR A 387 9.78 40.07 -0.58
CA THR A 387 8.55 39.29 -0.40
C THR A 387 8.79 37.77 -0.39
N SER A 388 9.96 37.31 -0.80
CA SER A 388 10.32 35.88 -0.77
C SER A 388 10.56 35.41 0.66
N THR A 389 9.59 34.71 1.24
CA THR A 389 9.88 33.75 2.30
C THR A 389 10.91 32.75 1.77
N ALA A 390 11.88 32.35 2.59
CA ALA A 390 12.99 31.47 2.21
C ALA A 390 12.52 30.01 1.98
N ALA A 391 11.49 29.79 1.17
CA ALA A 391 10.98 28.47 0.84
C ALA A 391 11.78 27.86 -0.33
N PRO A 392 12.05 26.54 -0.33
CA PRO A 392 12.73 25.87 -1.41
C PRO A 392 11.88 25.93 -2.68
N PRO A 393 12.46 26.20 -3.86
CA PRO A 393 11.73 26.29 -5.12
C PRO A 393 10.93 25.03 -5.48
N ASN A 394 11.36 23.86 -4.99
CA ASN A 394 10.62 22.62 -5.07
C ASN A 394 10.52 22.00 -3.66
N PRO A 395 9.31 21.94 -3.07
CA PRO A 395 9.12 21.46 -1.71
C PRO A 395 9.36 19.95 -1.55
N TRP A 396 9.37 19.17 -2.63
CA TRP A 396 9.67 17.74 -2.55
C TRP A 396 11.14 17.46 -2.23
N LEU A 397 12.06 18.31 -2.65
CA LEU A 397 13.50 18.07 -2.46
C LEU A 397 13.91 17.95 -0.98
N PRO A 398 13.57 18.88 -0.08
CA PRO A 398 13.87 18.72 1.34
C PRO A 398 13.13 17.53 1.98
N ILE A 399 11.87 17.28 1.59
CA ILE A 399 11.08 16.15 2.10
C ILE A 399 11.74 14.82 1.75
N ILE A 400 12.13 14.62 0.49
CA ILE A 400 12.81 13.39 0.05
C ILE A 400 14.20 13.28 0.69
N ASN A 401 14.93 14.38 0.84
CA ASN A 401 16.22 14.38 1.53
C ASN A 401 16.09 13.90 2.99
N SER A 402 15.11 14.41 3.73
CA SER A 402 14.83 13.96 5.10
C SER A 402 14.34 12.51 5.14
N THR A 403 13.50 12.12 4.19
CA THR A 403 12.97 10.76 4.05
C THR A 403 14.08 9.72 3.92
N LEU A 404 15.09 9.99 3.08
CA LEU A 404 16.16 9.04 2.76
C LEU A 404 17.04 8.65 3.96
N ILE A 405 17.04 9.47 5.00
CA ILE A 405 17.84 9.25 6.22
C ILE A 405 16.97 9.05 7.46
N HIS A 406 15.64 8.97 7.29
CA HIS A 406 14.72 8.74 8.40
C HIS A 406 14.82 7.29 8.92
N PRO A 407 14.83 7.05 10.25
CA PRO A 407 14.98 5.70 10.79
C PRO A 407 13.76 4.79 10.57
N ASP A 408 12.55 5.37 10.53
CA ASP A 408 11.31 4.62 10.28
C ASP A 408 11.19 4.19 8.81
N ASN A 409 11.00 2.88 8.60
CA ASN A 409 10.94 2.26 7.28
C ASN A 409 9.66 2.61 6.47
N HIS A 410 8.62 3.12 7.12
CA HIS A 410 7.35 3.43 6.48
C HIS A 410 7.37 4.80 5.80
N ILE A 411 8.15 5.75 6.29
CA ILE A 411 8.24 7.09 5.68
C ILE A 411 8.73 7.01 4.24
N ALA A 412 9.76 6.21 3.95
CA ALA A 412 10.24 6.01 2.58
C ALA A 412 9.14 5.47 1.65
N LYS A 413 8.31 4.54 2.14
CA LYS A 413 7.17 3.99 1.39
C LYS A 413 6.10 5.08 1.13
N LEU A 414 5.72 5.82 2.17
CA LEU A 414 4.68 6.85 2.10
C LEU A 414 5.07 8.00 1.17
N GLN A 415 6.25 8.57 1.39
CA GLN A 415 6.71 9.75 0.64
C GLN A 415 6.95 9.40 -0.83
N ARG A 416 7.42 8.19 -1.11
CA ARG A 416 7.48 7.64 -2.47
C ARG A 416 6.11 7.59 -3.14
N ALA A 417 5.08 7.10 -2.44
CA ALA A 417 3.73 7.01 -2.98
C ALA A 417 3.13 8.41 -3.25
N LEU A 418 3.21 9.31 -2.27
CA LEU A 418 2.69 10.68 -2.41
C LEU A 418 3.41 11.48 -3.51
N ALA A 419 4.73 11.34 -3.63
CA ALA A 419 5.51 11.96 -4.69
C ALA A 419 5.09 11.45 -6.09
N HIS A 420 4.84 10.15 -6.21
CA HIS A 420 4.32 9.57 -7.46
C HIS A 420 2.94 10.12 -7.79
N TYR A 421 2.02 10.16 -6.83
CA TYR A 421 0.68 10.72 -7.06
C TYR A 421 0.71 12.21 -7.38
N SER A 422 1.64 12.97 -6.80
CA SER A 422 1.88 14.36 -7.19
C SER A 422 2.38 14.48 -8.63
N THR A 423 3.15 13.51 -9.13
CA THR A 423 3.54 13.47 -10.54
C THR A 423 2.35 13.23 -11.47
N LEU A 424 1.41 12.36 -11.08
CA LEU A 424 0.23 12.03 -11.88
C LEU A 424 -0.85 13.10 -11.82
N TYR A 425 -1.12 13.62 -10.62
CA TYR A 425 -2.33 14.37 -10.29
C TYR A 425 -2.03 15.74 -9.68
N GLY A 426 -0.76 16.10 -9.48
CA GLY A 426 -0.36 17.38 -8.87
C GLY A 426 -0.72 18.61 -9.72
N GLY A 427 -0.89 18.44 -11.03
CA GLY A 427 -1.36 19.49 -11.94
C GLY A 427 -2.88 19.68 -11.95
N ARG A 428 -3.65 18.88 -11.20
CA ARG A 428 -5.11 18.96 -11.15
C ARG A 428 -5.54 20.27 -10.48
N ALA A 429 -6.34 21.08 -11.17
CA ALA A 429 -6.97 22.27 -10.59
C ALA A 429 -8.23 21.93 -9.76
N ALA A 430 -8.56 22.77 -8.77
CA ALA A 430 -9.82 22.72 -8.03
C ALA A 430 -11.03 22.98 -8.94
N GLY A 431 -12.21 22.52 -8.52
CA GLY A 431 -13.50 22.79 -9.18
C GLY A 431 -13.79 21.91 -10.41
N GLN A 432 -12.98 20.89 -10.68
CA GLN A 432 -13.26 19.95 -11.78
C GLN A 432 -14.55 19.16 -11.53
N GLU A 433 -15.34 18.97 -12.60
CA GLU A 433 -16.73 18.50 -12.51
C GLU A 433 -16.88 17.10 -11.91
N ASP A 434 -15.92 16.21 -12.15
CA ASP A 434 -15.90 14.84 -11.64
C ASP A 434 -15.86 14.78 -10.11
N PHE A 435 -15.27 15.78 -9.44
CA PHE A 435 -15.27 15.88 -7.97
C PHE A 435 -16.36 16.84 -7.47
N ALA A 436 -16.52 17.99 -8.13
CA ALA A 436 -17.45 19.03 -7.72
C ALA A 436 -18.93 18.61 -7.77
N ARG A 437 -19.26 17.60 -8.58
CA ARG A 437 -20.63 17.04 -8.66
C ARG A 437 -20.89 15.89 -7.68
N THR A 438 -19.88 15.47 -6.92
CA THR A 438 -20.05 14.41 -5.91
C THR A 438 -20.73 14.96 -4.67
N LYS A 439 -21.29 14.07 -3.85
CA LYS A 439 -21.93 14.41 -2.57
C LYS A 439 -20.94 14.77 -1.46
N LEU A 440 -19.63 14.53 -1.65
CA LEU A 440 -18.63 14.76 -0.62
C LEU A 440 -18.43 16.25 -0.41
N ALA A 441 -18.76 16.72 0.80
CA ALA A 441 -18.68 18.14 1.15
C ALA A 441 -17.25 18.68 0.96
N GLY A 442 -17.11 19.77 0.20
CA GLY A 442 -15.83 20.41 -0.09
C GLY A 442 -15.00 19.74 -1.19
N ALA A 443 -15.51 18.70 -1.86
CA ALA A 443 -14.80 18.02 -2.95
C ALA A 443 -14.43 18.96 -4.11
N GLU A 444 -15.18 20.05 -4.32
CA GLU A 444 -14.85 21.09 -5.30
C GLU A 444 -13.57 21.88 -4.97
N LYS A 445 -13.08 21.81 -3.72
CA LYS A 445 -11.82 22.44 -3.30
C LYS A 445 -10.59 21.56 -3.53
N LEU A 446 -10.78 20.28 -3.84
CA LEU A 446 -9.67 19.35 -4.03
C LEU A 446 -8.87 19.71 -5.29
N ASP A 447 -7.59 19.97 -5.07
CA ASP A 447 -6.60 20.15 -6.13
C ASP A 447 -5.37 19.26 -5.88
N GLY A 448 -4.47 19.23 -6.87
CA GLY A 448 -3.26 18.41 -6.85
C GLY A 448 -2.28 18.74 -5.73
N SER A 449 -2.44 19.85 -5.01
CA SER A 449 -1.61 20.17 -3.84
C SER A 449 -1.89 19.26 -2.64
N LEU A 450 -2.97 18.46 -2.66
CA LEU A 450 -3.26 17.45 -1.62
C LEU A 450 -2.01 16.62 -1.29
N PHE A 451 -1.34 16.07 -2.30
CA PHE A 451 -0.25 15.12 -2.10
C PHE A 451 0.97 15.76 -1.42
N ILE A 452 1.35 16.98 -1.81
CA ILE A 452 2.48 17.68 -1.20
C ILE A 452 2.13 18.19 0.20
N ARG A 453 0.90 18.64 0.43
CA ARG A 453 0.40 19.05 1.75
C ARG A 453 0.46 17.89 2.74
N VAL A 454 -0.05 16.73 2.33
CA VAL A 454 -0.01 15.51 3.14
C VAL A 454 1.43 15.05 3.38
N ALA A 455 2.28 15.07 2.34
CA ALA A 455 3.70 14.75 2.48
C ALA A 455 4.43 15.64 3.49
N ALA A 456 4.17 16.95 3.45
CA ALA A 456 4.75 17.93 4.35
C ALA A 456 4.28 17.73 5.80
N LEU A 457 2.97 17.51 6.01
CA LEU A 457 2.41 17.22 7.33
C LEU A 457 2.98 15.92 7.91
N SER A 458 3.13 14.87 7.11
CA SER A 458 3.77 13.63 7.55
C SER A 458 5.23 13.83 7.93
N ALA A 459 5.99 14.61 7.14
CA ALA A 459 7.39 14.91 7.44
C ALA A 459 7.53 15.74 8.73
N GLU A 460 6.63 16.71 8.95
CA GLU A 460 6.58 17.50 10.18
C GLU A 460 6.24 16.64 11.39
N LYS A 461 5.14 15.87 11.32
CA LYS A 461 4.64 15.09 12.44
C LYS A 461 5.60 13.99 12.88
N LEU A 462 6.29 13.36 11.93
CA LEU A 462 7.21 12.26 12.20
C LEU A 462 8.67 12.71 12.36
N GLY A 463 8.97 13.97 12.08
CA GLY A 463 10.29 14.57 12.25
C GLY A 463 11.06 14.75 10.96
N ARG A 464 11.41 16.00 10.65
CA ARG A 464 12.33 16.38 9.56
C ARG A 464 13.78 16.16 10.01
N VAL A 465 14.20 14.91 10.10
CA VAL A 465 15.52 14.52 10.63
C VAL A 465 16.72 15.16 9.91
N ALA A 466 16.61 15.47 8.60
CA ALA A 466 17.67 16.20 7.89
C ALA A 466 17.83 17.66 8.35
N GLU A 467 16.81 18.19 9.02
CA GLU A 467 16.74 19.54 9.56
C GLU A 467 17.02 19.57 11.07
N GLY A 468 17.36 18.40 11.65
CA GLY A 468 17.72 18.26 13.06
C GLY A 468 16.55 17.99 14.01
N GLU A 469 15.34 17.85 13.49
CA GLU A 469 14.18 17.42 14.27
C GLU A 469 14.34 15.95 14.73
N LYS A 470 13.73 15.60 15.86
CA LYS A 470 13.72 14.20 16.35
C LYS A 470 12.66 13.40 15.59
N ALA A 471 12.98 12.14 15.29
CA ALA A 471 11.98 11.19 14.82
C ALA A 471 10.89 10.97 15.88
N SER A 472 9.65 10.79 15.44
CA SER A 472 8.47 10.52 16.27
C SER A 472 7.74 9.28 15.78
N ASP A 473 6.88 8.72 16.64
CA ASP A 473 6.08 7.53 16.35
C ASP A 473 4.81 7.85 15.58
N TRP A 474 4.29 6.84 14.88
CA TRP A 474 3.00 6.88 14.20
C TRP A 474 1.83 6.88 15.19
N TYR A 475 0.76 7.58 14.83
CA TYR A 475 -0.48 7.58 15.61
C TYR A 475 -1.23 6.24 15.49
N ARG A 476 -1.63 5.67 16.62
CA ARG A 476 -2.28 4.34 16.70
C ARG A 476 -3.62 4.33 17.43
N ASP A 477 -4.03 5.42 18.08
CA ASP A 477 -5.20 5.40 18.98
C ASP A 477 -6.55 5.52 18.26
N GLY A 478 -6.57 5.94 17.00
CA GLY A 478 -7.78 6.06 16.17
C GLY A 478 -8.57 7.34 16.44
N PHE A 479 -9.67 7.54 15.72
CA PHE A 479 -10.43 8.80 15.70
C PHE A 479 -11.86 8.62 16.26
N TYR A 480 -11.99 8.03 17.44
CA TYR A 480 -13.30 7.65 18.02
C TYR A 480 -14.08 8.79 18.68
N HIS A 481 -13.39 9.86 19.07
CA HIS A 481 -13.99 10.97 19.84
C HIS A 481 -14.60 12.07 18.96
N THR A 482 -14.72 11.84 17.65
CA THR A 482 -15.14 12.85 16.66
C THR A 482 -16.53 12.62 16.06
N ALA A 483 -17.33 11.71 16.63
CA ALA A 483 -18.68 11.43 16.16
C ALA A 483 -19.73 12.39 16.74
#